data_AF-A0A535IH26-F1
#
_entry.id   AF-A0A535IH26-F1
#
_cell.length_a   1.000
_cell.length_b   1.000
_cell.length_c   1.000
_cell.angle_alpha   90.00
_cell.angle_beta   90.00
_cell.angle_gamma   90.00
#
_symmetry.space_group_name_H-M   'P 1'
#
loop_
_entity.id
_entity.type
_entity.pdbx_description
1 polymer ?
#
loop_
_entity_poly.entity_id
_entity_poly.type
_entity_poly.pdbx_seq_one_letter_code
_entity_poly.pdbx_strand_id
1 'polypeptide(L)'
;MTVVKICGLTNLADGRAALAYGADLLGFNFYGPSPRYIAPLTAVGIIESLRTEFRQEFRTVGVFVNAPLDEVKQIQRECGLDLVQLHGDEPVEFCQALGMSA
;
A
#
# COMPACT_ATOMS: atom_id res chain seq x y z
N MET A 1 2.33 22.75 -1.14
CA MET A 1 3.40 21.75 -1.02
C MET A 1 2.92 20.48 -1.71
N THR A 2 3.79 19.78 -2.44
CA THR A 2 3.41 18.60 -3.25
C THR A 2 3.58 17.33 -2.45
N VAL A 3 2.59 16.43 -2.49
CA VAL A 3 2.65 15.10 -1.87
C VAL A 3 3.22 14.09 -2.87
N VAL A 4 4.22 13.31 -2.47
CA VAL A 4 4.96 12.38 -3.31
C VAL A 4 4.75 10.93 -2.85
N LYS A 5 4.32 10.06 -3.78
CA LYS A 5 4.20 8.62 -3.57
C LYS A 5 5.25 7.85 -4.37
N ILE A 6 5.99 6.96 -3.71
CA ILE A 6 6.88 5.98 -4.35
C ILE A 6 6.18 4.61 -4.35
N CYS A 7 5.98 4.01 -5.52
CA CYS A 7 5.08 2.87 -5.70
C CYS A 7 5.79 1.63 -6.27
N GLY A 8 5.30 0.45 -5.87
CA GLY A 8 5.81 -0.84 -6.34
C GLY A 8 7.04 -1.29 -5.56
N LEU A 9 7.08 -1.00 -4.26
CA LEU A 9 8.14 -1.43 -3.37
C LEU A 9 8.05 -2.94 -3.13
N THR A 10 9.17 -3.61 -3.28
CA THR A 10 9.29 -5.07 -3.14
C THR A 10 10.28 -5.49 -2.04
N ASN A 11 11.04 -4.54 -1.50
CA ASN A 11 12.08 -4.79 -0.50
C ASN A 11 12.24 -3.60 0.46
N LEU A 12 12.87 -3.85 1.60
CA LEU A 12 13.06 -2.86 2.67
C LEU A 12 14.05 -1.76 2.29
N ALA A 13 15.09 -2.07 1.50
CA ALA A 13 16.11 -1.09 1.14
C ALA A 13 15.54 0.07 0.32
N ASP A 14 14.67 -0.24 -0.65
CA ASP A 14 14.00 0.78 -1.47
C ASP A 14 13.01 1.60 -0.63
N GLY A 15 12.30 0.97 0.31
CA GLY A 15 11.42 1.67 1.25
C GLY A 15 12.19 2.67 2.13
N ARG A 16 13.34 2.27 2.66
CA ARG A 16 14.23 3.15 3.42
C ARG A 16 14.73 4.32 2.58
N ALA A 17 15.16 4.04 1.35
CA ALA A 17 15.63 5.08 0.43
C ALA A 17 14.51 6.09 0.14
N ALA A 18 13.31 5.61 -0.18
CA ALA A 18 12.15 6.47 -0.45
C ALA A 18 11.87 7.44 0.72
N LEU A 19 11.84 6.94 1.96
CA LEU A 19 11.60 7.78 3.13
C LEU A 19 12.76 8.74 3.42
N ALA A 20 14.01 8.30 3.25
CA ALA A 20 15.19 9.15 3.42
C ALA A 20 15.21 10.33 2.44
N TYR A 21 14.64 10.17 1.24
CA TYR A 21 14.47 11.24 0.26
C TYR A 21 13.14 12.00 0.36
N GLY A 22 12.35 11.77 1.41
CA GLY A 22 11.17 12.56 1.74
C GLY A 22 9.88 12.13 1.04
N ALA A 23 9.73 10.85 0.68
CA ALA A 23 8.45 10.33 0.22
C ALA A 23 7.38 10.40 1.32
N ASP A 24 6.19 10.91 0.97
CA ASP A 24 5.03 10.98 1.87
C ASP A 24 4.24 9.66 1.90
N LEU A 25 4.26 8.90 0.78
CA LEU A 25 3.56 7.63 0.65
C LEU A 25 4.40 6.53 0.03
N LEU A 26 4.23 5.32 0.56
CA LEU A 26 4.86 4.08 0.10
C LEU A 26 3.80 3.12 -0.45
N GLY A 27 3.97 2.68 -1.70
CA GLY A 27 3.02 1.82 -2.40
C GLY A 27 3.48 0.38 -2.56
N PHE A 28 2.63 -0.57 -2.17
CA PHE A 28 2.82 -2.01 -2.29
C PHE A 28 1.79 -2.58 -3.26
N ASN A 29 2.22 -3.42 -4.20
CA ASN A 29 1.34 -3.95 -5.25
C ASN A 29 0.97 -5.41 -4.96
N PHE A 30 -0.31 -5.69 -4.75
CA PHE A 30 -0.83 -7.01 -4.43
C PHE A 30 -1.45 -7.72 -5.65
N TYR A 31 -1.29 -7.18 -6.86
CA TYR A 31 -1.73 -7.82 -8.09
C TYR A 31 -0.68 -8.80 -8.61
N GLY A 32 -0.95 -10.11 -8.49
CA GLY A 32 -0.03 -11.21 -8.83
C GLY A 32 0.68 -11.10 -10.21
N PRO A 33 -0.02 -10.74 -11.29
CA PRO A 33 0.60 -10.57 -12.62
C PRO A 33 1.57 -9.38 -12.74
N SER A 34 1.63 -8.48 -11.77
CA SER A 34 2.57 -7.36 -11.78
C SER A 34 4.01 -7.83 -11.53
N PRO A 35 5.02 -7.36 -12.28
CA PRO A 35 6.43 -7.63 -11.95
C PRO A 35 6.87 -6.99 -10.62
N ARG A 36 6.04 -6.11 -10.05
CA ARG A 36 6.24 -5.44 -8.76
C ARG A 36 5.34 -6.04 -7.68
N TYR A 37 4.77 -7.22 -7.91
CA TYR A 37 3.98 -7.94 -6.92
C TYR A 37 4.79 -8.20 -5.66
N ILE A 38 4.15 -8.05 -4.50
CA ILE A 38 4.70 -8.41 -3.20
C ILE A 38 3.67 -9.22 -2.41
N ALA A 39 4.13 -10.31 -1.77
CA ALA A 39 3.27 -11.10 -0.90
C ALA A 39 2.88 -10.29 0.37
N PRO A 40 1.64 -10.40 0.87
CA PRO A 40 1.18 -9.66 2.06
C PRO A 40 2.12 -9.81 3.27
N LEU A 41 2.56 -11.03 3.59
CA LEU A 41 3.47 -11.27 4.71
C LEU A 41 4.82 -10.55 4.56
N THR A 42 5.33 -10.43 3.33
CA THR A 42 6.56 -9.67 3.06
C THR A 42 6.32 -8.16 3.22
N ALA A 43 5.18 -7.66 2.77
CA ALA A 43 4.80 -6.26 2.96
C ALA A 43 4.68 -5.89 4.44
N VAL A 44 4.08 -6.75 5.28
CA VAL A 44 4.01 -6.60 6.75
C VAL A 44 5.40 -6.33 7.33
N GLY A 45 6.36 -7.22 7.07
CA GLY A 45 7.71 -7.10 7.62
C GLY A 45 8.43 -5.82 7.19
N ILE A 46 8.23 -5.37 5.95
CA ILE A 46 8.76 -4.09 5.46
C ILE A 46 8.12 -2.92 6.20
N ILE A 47 6.78 -2.89 6.27
CA ILE A 47 6.02 -1.79 6.86
C ILE A 47 6.37 -1.63 8.35
N GLU A 48 6.40 -2.73 9.10
CA GLU A 48 6.77 -2.73 10.52
C GLU A 48 8.20 -2.25 10.76
N SER A 49 9.15 -2.70 9.94
CA SER A 49 10.54 -2.26 10.01
C SER A 49 10.66 -0.76 9.76
N LEU A 50 10.01 -0.25 8.70
CA LEU A 50 10.04 1.18 8.37
C LEU A 50 9.38 2.04 9.45
N ARG A 51 8.25 1.61 10.01
CA ARG A 51 7.57 2.31 11.11
C ARG A 51 8.41 2.33 12.39
N THR A 52 9.24 1.32 12.60
CA THR A 52 10.16 1.27 13.76
C THR A 52 11.37 2.18 13.55
N GLU A 53 11.90 2.25 12.33
CA GLU A 53 13.13 2.99 11.99
C GLU A 53 12.88 4.50 11.79
N PHE A 54 11.77 4.86 11.17
CA PHE A 54 11.46 6.25 10.81
C PHE A 54 10.45 6.86 11.78
N ARG A 55 10.84 7.99 12.39
CA ARG A 55 9.94 8.77 13.28
C ARG A 55 9.04 9.74 12.52
N GLN A 56 9.33 10.02 11.26
CA GLN A 56 8.50 10.88 10.42
C GLN A 56 7.22 10.15 10.03
N GLU A 57 6.11 10.88 9.96
CA GLU A 57 4.86 10.32 9.46
C GLU A 57 4.97 10.03 7.96
N PHE A 58 4.54 8.84 7.56
CA PHE A 58 4.34 8.45 6.16
C PHE A 58 3.12 7.53 6.09
N ARG A 59 2.49 7.46 4.90
CA ARG A 59 1.34 6.57 4.68
C ARG A 59 1.69 5.42 3.75
N THR A 60 1.05 4.29 3.99
CA THR A 60 1.18 3.06 3.20
C THR A 60 -0.05 2.85 2.33
N VAL A 61 0.17 2.43 1.08
CA VAL A 61 -0.88 2.28 0.07
C VAL A 61 -0.80 0.88 -0.52
N GLY A 62 -1.91 0.13 -0.46
CA GLY A 62 -2.05 -1.12 -1.22
C GLY A 62 -2.66 -0.89 -2.59
N VAL A 63 -2.02 -1.41 -3.63
CA VAL A 63 -2.56 -1.40 -5.00
C VAL A 63 -3.21 -2.75 -5.29
N PHE A 64 -4.48 -2.71 -5.68
CA PHE A 64 -5.29 -3.87 -6.03
C PHE A 64 -5.85 -3.69 -7.43
N VAL A 65 -6.04 -4.80 -8.15
CA VAL A 65 -6.64 -4.82 -9.48
C VAL A 65 -7.67 -5.94 -9.48
N ASN A 66 -8.95 -5.57 -9.44
CA ASN A 66 -10.11 -6.45 -9.48
C ASN A 66 -10.05 -7.57 -8.41
N ALA A 67 -9.46 -7.30 -7.24
CA ALA A 67 -9.41 -8.23 -6.14
C ALA A 67 -10.78 -8.29 -5.41
N PRO A 68 -11.20 -9.45 -4.86
CA PRO A 68 -12.39 -9.54 -4.02
C PRO A 68 -12.34 -8.56 -2.84
N LEU A 69 -13.50 -7.97 -2.50
CA LEU A 69 -13.61 -6.98 -1.42
C LEU A 69 -13.07 -7.50 -0.07
N ASP A 70 -13.37 -8.75 0.25
CA ASP A 70 -12.92 -9.38 1.50
C ASP A 70 -11.40 -9.55 1.54
N GLU A 71 -10.78 -9.87 0.40
CA GLU A 71 -9.33 -9.97 0.26
C GLU A 71 -8.66 -8.59 0.44
N VAL A 72 -9.20 -7.55 -0.19
CA VAL A 72 -8.70 -6.17 -0.02
C VAL A 72 -8.76 -5.76 1.45
N LYS A 73 -9.89 -5.98 2.12
CA LYS A 73 -10.08 -5.65 3.54
C LYS A 73 -9.16 -6.46 4.44
N GLN A 74 -8.94 -7.74 4.12
CA GLN A 74 -8.04 -8.59 4.87
C GLN A 74 -6.60 -8.10 4.76
N ILE A 75 -6.09 -7.91 3.54
CA ILE A 75 -4.72 -7.44 3.29
C ILE A 75 -4.52 -6.05 3.88
N GLN A 76 -5.50 -5.15 3.77
CA GLN A 76 -5.45 -3.82 4.39
C GLN A 76 -5.22 -3.91 5.90
N ARG A 77 -5.98 -4.75 6.61
CA ARG A 77 -5.83 -4.93 8.06
C ARG A 77 -4.52 -5.60 8.41
N GLU A 78 -4.18 -6.70 7.75
CA GLU A 78 -2.99 -7.50 8.06
C GLU A 78 -1.69 -6.73 7.82
N CYS A 79 -1.58 -6.04 6.69
CA CYS A 79 -0.40 -5.22 6.36
C CYS A 79 -0.39 -3.87 7.09
N GLY A 80 -1.48 -3.52 7.80
CA GLY A 80 -1.65 -2.23 8.44
C GLY A 80 -1.61 -1.05 7.45
N LEU A 81 -2.24 -1.22 6.28
CA LEU A 81 -2.25 -0.21 5.21
C LEU A 81 -3.15 0.97 5.56
N ASP A 82 -2.64 2.17 5.33
CA ASP A 82 -3.38 3.41 5.59
C ASP A 82 -4.40 3.71 4.47
N LEU A 83 -4.08 3.34 3.23
CA LEU A 83 -4.91 3.60 2.05
C LEU A 83 -4.99 2.39 1.12
N VAL A 84 -6.11 2.30 0.42
CA VAL A 84 -6.35 1.34 -0.68
C VAL A 84 -6.41 2.11 -1.99
N GLN A 85 -5.67 1.65 -2.99
CA GLN A 85 -5.72 2.13 -4.37
C GLN A 85 -6.31 1.02 -5.25
N LEU A 86 -7.50 1.27 -5.78
CA LEU A 86 -8.12 0.45 -6.82
C LEU A 86 -7.58 0.88 -8.18
N HIS A 87 -7.14 -0.08 -8.98
CA HIS A 87 -6.46 0.17 -10.26
C HIS A 87 -6.99 -0.71 -11.39
N GLY A 88 -8.12 -1.40 -11.18
CA GLY A 88 -8.82 -2.17 -12.19
C GLY A 88 -10.08 -1.47 -12.66
N ASP A 89 -11.11 -2.27 -12.87
CA ASP A 89 -12.44 -1.89 -13.33
C ASP A 89 -13.45 -1.94 -12.18
N GLU A 90 -12.99 -1.76 -10.93
CA GLU A 90 -13.86 -1.83 -9.75
C GLU A 90 -14.95 -0.75 -9.83
N PRO A 91 -16.22 -1.10 -9.63
CA PRO A 91 -17.32 -0.15 -9.74
C PRO A 91 -17.35 0.77 -8.51
N VAL A 92 -18.07 1.90 -8.60
CA VAL A 92 -18.15 2.91 -7.52
C VAL A 92 -18.69 2.31 -6.21
N GLU A 93 -19.59 1.34 -6.31
CA GLU A 93 -20.16 0.60 -5.18
C GLU A 93 -19.07 -0.16 -4.39
N PHE A 94 -18.00 -0.59 -5.06
CA PHE A 94 -16.85 -1.22 -4.41
C PHE A 94 -16.11 -0.22 -3.51
N CYS A 95 -15.89 1.00 -3.99
CA CYS A 95 -15.30 2.10 -3.21
C CYS A 95 -16.15 2.42 -1.97
N GLN A 96 -17.48 2.47 -2.13
CA GLN A 96 -18.40 2.70 -1.02
C GLN A 96 -18.32 1.58 0.02
N ALA A 97 -18.26 0.32 -0.42
CA ALA A 97 -18.18 -0.84 0.45
C ALA A 97 -16.84 -0.95 1.24
N LEU A 98 -15.79 -0.27 0.78
CA LEU A 98 -14.52 -0.11 1.50
C LEU A 98 -14.58 0.94 2.62
N GLY A 99 -15.65 1.72 2.72
CA GLY A 99 -15.82 2.72 3.78
C GLY A 99 -15.41 4.14 3.38
N MET A 100 -15.44 4.47 2.08
CA MET A 100 -15.43 5.88 1.68
C MET A 100 -16.71 6.56 2.19
N SER A 101 -16.61 7.33 3.27
CA SER A 101 -17.55 8.41 3.55
C SER A 101 -17.38 9.45 2.45
N ALA A 102 -18.46 9.77 1.74
CA ALA A 102 -18.50 10.93 0.84
C ALA A 102 -18.23 12.24 1.60
#